data_AF-A0A3S5JW86-F1
#
_entry.id   AF-A0A3S5JW86-F1
#
_cell.length_a   1.000
_cell.length_b   1.000
_cell.length_c   1.000
_cell.angle_alpha   90.00
_cell.angle_beta   90.00
_cell.angle_gamma   90.00
#
_symmetry.space_group_name_H-M   'P 1'
#
loop_
_entity.id
_entity.type
_entity.pdbx_description
1 polymer ?
#
loop_
_entity_poly.entity_id
_entity_poly.type
_entity_poly.pdbx_seq_one_letter_code
_entity_poly.pdbx_strand_id
1 'polypeptide(L)'
;MSDRKYIVIDLSNTDKVLFSQVNQSSAQSVRRNLANTQCLLSYRVEPSFVTDGSLPIVGSVMTQSEALTMLAGSDWSEPLPEE
;
A
#
# COMPACT_ATOMS: atom_id res chain seq x y z
N MET A 1 -9.57 -15.49 -10.24
CA MET A 1 -8.54 -15.41 -9.18
C MET A 1 -7.91 -14.03 -9.26
N SER A 2 -8.11 -13.17 -8.27
CA SER A 2 -7.50 -11.84 -8.24
C SER A 2 -6.11 -11.96 -7.64
N ASP A 3 -5.10 -12.18 -8.47
CA ASP A 3 -3.67 -12.16 -8.09
C ASP A 3 -3.20 -10.71 -7.89
N ARG A 4 -3.82 -10.03 -6.92
CA ARG A 4 -3.46 -8.65 -6.56
C ARG A 4 -2.67 -8.70 -5.28
N LYS A 5 -1.49 -8.13 -5.30
CA LYS A 5 -0.66 -7.98 -4.11
C LYS A 5 -0.69 -6.54 -3.65
N TYR A 6 -0.53 -6.38 -2.34
CA TYR A 6 -0.62 -5.12 -1.65
C TYR A 6 0.71 -4.88 -0.94
N ILE A 7 1.22 -3.67 -1.02
CA ILE A 7 2.45 -3.27 -0.35
C ILE A 7 2.23 -1.93 0.33
N VAL A 8 2.94 -1.74 1.44
CA VAL A 8 2.94 -0.48 2.17
C VAL A 8 4.29 0.18 2.00
N ILE A 9 4.26 1.46 1.63
CA ILE A 9 5.45 2.24 1.35
C ILE A 9 5.34 3.59 2.05
N ASP A 10 6.47 4.25 2.27
CA ASP A 10 6.45 5.60 2.81
C ASP A 10 6.02 6.61 1.75
N LEU A 11 5.22 7.61 2.14
CA LEU A 11 4.83 8.71 1.26
C LEU A 11 6.04 9.46 0.73
N SER A 12 7.14 9.53 1.50
CA SER A 12 8.39 10.15 1.07
C SER A 12 9.03 9.45 -0.14
N ASN A 13 8.69 8.18 -0.39
CA ASN A 13 9.21 7.38 -1.49
C ASN A 13 8.23 7.24 -2.66
N THR A 14 7.09 7.95 -2.64
CA THR A 14 6.12 7.88 -3.75
C THR A 14 6.66 8.39 -5.08
N ASP A 15 7.68 9.24 -5.08
CA ASP A 15 8.38 9.69 -6.31
C ASP A 15 9.02 8.55 -7.10
N LYS A 16 9.48 7.50 -6.40
CA LYS A 16 10.07 6.30 -6.98
C LYS A 16 9.04 5.27 -7.46
N VAL A 17 7.75 5.51 -7.20
CA VAL A 17 6.67 4.58 -7.55
C VAL A 17 6.23 4.83 -8.99
N LEU A 18 6.28 3.78 -9.80
CA LEU A 18 5.72 3.81 -11.14
C LEU A 18 4.23 3.51 -11.09
N PHE A 19 3.41 4.56 -11.07
CA PHE A 19 1.94 4.47 -11.12
C PHE A 19 1.42 3.73 -12.35
N SER A 20 2.17 3.73 -13.46
CA SER A 20 1.85 2.95 -14.66
C SER A 20 1.92 1.43 -14.46
N GLN A 21 2.60 0.95 -13.42
CA GLN A 21 2.75 -0.48 -13.10
C GLN A 21 1.88 -0.94 -11.93
N VAL A 22 1.17 -0.02 -11.26
CA VAL A 22 0.24 -0.33 -10.17
C VAL A 22 -1.21 -0.02 -10.59
N ASN A 23 -2.19 -0.42 -9.78
CA ASN A 23 -3.61 -0.13 -10.07
C ASN A 23 -4.03 1.30 -9.70
N GLN A 24 -3.12 2.11 -9.16
CA GLN A 24 -3.41 3.45 -8.69
C GLN A 24 -3.03 4.48 -9.74
N SER A 25 -3.93 5.42 -10.05
CA SER A 25 -3.66 6.47 -11.04
C SER A 25 -2.68 7.53 -10.56
N SER A 26 -2.57 7.74 -9.24
CA SER A 26 -1.68 8.76 -8.65
C SER A 26 -1.44 8.52 -7.16
N ALA A 27 -0.41 9.17 -6.61
CA ALA A 27 -0.09 9.19 -5.19
C ALA A 27 -1.21 9.80 -4.31
N GLN A 28 -2.15 10.57 -4.88
CA GLN A 28 -3.30 11.08 -4.13
C GLN A 28 -4.47 10.10 -4.11
N SER A 29 -4.57 9.23 -5.13
CA SER A 29 -5.61 8.20 -5.18
C SER A 29 -5.30 6.98 -4.32
N VAL A 30 -4.07 6.87 -3.78
CA VAL A 30 -3.67 5.78 -2.89
C VAL A 30 -4.34 5.92 -1.53
N ARG A 31 -4.56 4.79 -0.86
CA ARG A 31 -5.00 4.80 0.52
C ARG A 31 -3.82 5.13 1.42
N ARG A 32 -3.97 6.11 2.31
CA ARG A 32 -2.95 6.53 3.29
C ARG A 32 -3.37 6.10 4.69
N ASN A 33 -2.39 5.92 5.56
CA ASN A 33 -2.64 5.66 6.98
C ASN A 33 -3.07 6.94 7.70
N LEU A 34 -3.57 6.81 8.94
CA LEU A 34 -4.01 7.95 9.74
C LEU A 34 -2.86 8.93 10.03
N ALA A 35 -1.65 8.40 10.22
CA ALA A 35 -0.46 9.21 10.43
C ALA A 35 0.00 10.00 9.19
N ASN A 36 -0.60 9.76 8.01
CA ASN A 36 -0.19 10.37 6.74
C ASN A 36 1.32 10.23 6.46
N THR A 37 1.91 9.13 6.91
CA THR A 37 3.32 8.78 6.66
C THR A 37 3.43 7.65 5.63
N GLN A 38 2.45 6.76 5.59
CA GLN A 38 2.48 5.56 4.77
C GLN A 38 1.31 5.52 3.80
N CYS A 39 1.53 4.86 2.67
CA CYS A 39 0.50 4.58 1.69
C CYS A 39 0.50 3.12 1.22
N LEU A 40 -0.70 2.63 0.95
CA LEU A 40 -0.97 1.29 0.45
C LEU A 40 -1.07 1.34 -1.07
N LEU A 41 -0.23 0.56 -1.73
CA LEU A 41 -0.27 0.35 -3.17
C LEU A 41 -0.71 -1.07 -3.47
N SER A 42 -1.53 -1.22 -4.51
CA SER A 42 -1.95 -2.53 -5.01
C SER A 42 -1.52 -2.71 -6.46
N TYR A 43 -0.91 -3.84 -6.76
CA TYR A 43 -0.45 -4.19 -8.10
C TYR A 43 -0.88 -5.60 -8.48
N ARG A 44 -1.03 -5.84 -9.78
CA ARG A 44 -1.38 -7.16 -10.32
C ARG A 44 -0.16 -7.92 -10.80
N VAL A 45 0.79 -7.21 -11.41
CA VAL A 45 2.06 -7.74 -11.87
C VAL A 45 3.14 -7.10 -11.02
N GLU A 46 4.11 -7.89 -10.58
CA GLU A 46 5.21 -7.41 -9.74
C GLU A 46 5.96 -6.30 -10.47
N PRO A 47 5.91 -5.05 -9.97
CA PRO A 47 6.47 -3.93 -10.68
C PRO A 47 7.99 -3.90 -10.51
N SER A 48 8.69 -3.29 -11.46
CA SER A 48 10.15 -3.29 -11.52
C SER A 48 10.79 -2.68 -10.27
N PHE A 49 10.18 -1.66 -9.66
CA PHE A 49 10.70 -1.04 -8.44
C PHE A 49 10.63 -1.94 -7.19
N VAL A 50 9.73 -2.93 -7.18
CA VAL A 50 9.67 -3.96 -6.13
C VAL A 50 10.76 -4.99 -6.37
N THR A 51 10.93 -5.45 -7.62
CA THR A 51 11.95 -6.44 -7.99
C THR A 51 13.38 -5.89 -7.87
N ASP A 52 13.58 -4.62 -8.22
CA ASP A 52 14.87 -3.92 -8.17
C ASP A 52 15.25 -3.52 -6.73
N GLY A 53 14.29 -3.47 -5.81
CA GLY A 53 14.52 -3.05 -4.43
C GLY A 53 14.85 -1.57 -4.26
N SER A 54 14.81 -0.78 -5.34
CA SER A 54 14.99 0.68 -5.32
C SER A 54 13.98 1.40 -4.43
N LEU A 55 12.83 0.78 -4.20
CA LEU A 55 11.79 1.29 -3.32
C LEU A 55 11.80 0.53 -1.97
N PRO A 56 12.11 1.21 -0.85
CA PRO A 56 12.01 0.60 0.46
C PRO A 56 10.55 0.35 0.80
N ILE A 57 10.14 -0.92 0.72
CA ILE A 57 8.82 -1.34 1.16
C ILE A 57 8.85 -1.37 2.69
N VAL A 58 8.03 -0.53 3.32
CA VAL A 58 7.98 -0.41 4.78
C VAL A 58 7.17 -1.57 5.38
N GLY A 59 6.27 -2.17 4.60
CA GLY A 59 5.54 -3.38 4.95
C GLY A 59 6.00 -4.63 4.17
N SER A 60 5.38 -5.76 4.48
CA SER A 60 5.50 -6.98 3.68
C SER A 60 4.58 -6.91 2.45
N VAL A 61 4.88 -7.71 1.43
CA VAL A 61 3.94 -7.96 0.33
C VAL A 61 2.80 -8.82 0.87
N MET A 62 1.61 -8.25 0.97
CA MET A 62 0.42 -8.89 1.54
C MET A 62 -0.60 -9.24 0.45
N THR A 63 -1.40 -10.26 0.75
CA THR A 63 -2.60 -10.58 -0.03
C THR A 63 -3.74 -9.63 0.29
N GLN A 64 -4.81 -9.64 -0.52
CA GLN A 64 -6.00 -8.83 -0.29
C GLN A 64 -6.57 -8.98 1.13
N SER A 65 -6.61 -10.21 1.63
CA SER A 65 -7.14 -10.52 2.96
C SER A 65 -6.28 -9.90 4.07
N GLU A 66 -4.96 -10.04 3.97
CA GLU A 66 -4.03 -9.46 4.94
C GLU A 66 -4.06 -7.93 4.92
N ALA A 67 -4.13 -7.34 3.72
CA ALA A 67 -4.27 -5.90 3.57
C ALA A 67 -5.57 -5.39 4.20
N LEU A 68 -6.69 -6.12 4.04
CA LEU A 68 -7.95 -5.78 4.70
C LEU A 68 -7.84 -5.85 6.23
N THR A 69 -7.18 -6.89 6.76
CA THR A 69 -6.91 -6.99 8.20
C THR A 69 -6.04 -5.84 8.71
N MET A 70 -4.99 -5.47 7.97
CA MET A 70 -4.14 -4.33 8.31
C MET A 70 -4.89 -3.00 8.25
N LEU A 71 -5.73 -2.81 7.21
CA LEU A 71 -6.55 -1.63 7.03
C LEU A 71 -7.61 -1.47 8.12
N ALA A 72 -8.06 -2.59 8.72
CA ALA A 72 -8.95 -2.59 9.87
C ALA A 72 -8.22 -2.33 11.20
N GLY A 73 -6.88 -2.28 11.19
CA GLY A 73 -6.08 -1.93 12.36
C GLY A 73 -6.11 -0.43 12.65
N SER A 74 -5.78 -0.09 13.91
CA SER A 74 -5.81 1.27 14.46
C SER A 74 -4.89 2.27 13.76
N ASP A 75 -3.93 1.81 12.95
CA ASP A 75 -3.02 2.65 12.17
C ASP A 75 -3.68 3.22 10.90
N TRP A 76 -4.69 2.52 10.37
CA TRP A 76 -5.32 2.80 9.08
C TRP A 76 -6.79 3.16 9.17
N SER A 77 -7.48 2.63 10.18
CA SER A 77 -8.85 3.00 10.52
C SER A 77 -8.91 3.36 11.99
N GLU A 78 -9.67 4.41 12.31
CA GLU A 78 -9.92 4.76 13.71
C GLU A 78 -10.60 3.56 14.37
N PRO A 79 -10.17 3.14 15.58
CA PRO A 79 -10.85 2.06 16.28
C PRO A 79 -12.32 2.46 16.41
N LEU A 80 -13.21 1.57 15.97
CA LEU A 80 -14.64 1.75 16.17
C LEU A 80 -14.85 2.01 17.67
N PRO A 81 -15.51 3.12 18.06
CA PRO A 81 -15.84 3.34 19.46
C PRO A 81 -16.71 2.16 19.92
N GLU A 82 -16.25 1.43 20.93
CA GLU A 82 -17.09 0.48 21.66
C GLU A 82 -18.21 1.28 22.34
N GLU A 83 -19.45 1.10 21.89
CA GLU A 83 -20.67 1.57 22.56
C GLU A 83 -21.00 0.73 23.80
#